data_AF-Q7NL05-F1
#
_entry.id   AF-Q7NL05-F1
#
_cell.length_a   1.000
_cell.length_b   1.000
_cell.length_c   1.000
_cell.angle_alpha   90.00
_cell.angle_beta   90.00
_cell.angle_gamma   90.00
#
_symmetry.space_group_name_H-M   'P 1'
#
loop_
_entity.id
_entity.type
_entity.pdbx_description
1 polymer ?
#
loop_
_entity_poly.entity_id
_entity_poly.type
_entity_poly.pdbx_seq_one_letter_code
_entity_poly.pdbx_strand_id
1 'polypeptide(L)'
;MMIFQPAQARKTRSEQLLHRRGIAVDSELPPLPDERTVRLRLDREVAERALALFAVAARAEGLDQIAAIRFLEERALWMATTREEQTFLLDPEPDEQDRLQFVWRYESLWVLLWALGHLENLGWPGSICDIERVTLIAWRTPVEVLVEMAALRSAGEILDAADLTYRCHWAAVDARLRGEDPPGDLDASIVYERHYALNWLTCHLDQEWDDISTDV
;
A
#
# COMPACT_ATOMS: atom_id res chain seq x y z
N MET A 1 -17.96 -28.00 -18.70
CA MET A 1 -17.53 -26.62 -19.01
C MET A 1 -16.89 -26.10 -17.74
N MET A 2 -15.56 -26.05 -17.64
CA MET A 2 -14.90 -25.47 -16.47
C MET A 2 -15.21 -23.98 -16.47
N ILE A 3 -16.01 -23.53 -15.51
CA ILE A 3 -16.20 -22.10 -15.25
C ILE A 3 -14.86 -21.65 -14.66
N PHE A 4 -14.00 -21.07 -15.49
CA PHE A 4 -12.79 -20.39 -15.01
C PHE A 4 -13.28 -19.21 -14.17
N GLN A 5 -13.18 -19.34 -12.85
CA GLN A 5 -13.49 -18.23 -11.95
C GLN A 5 -12.36 -17.19 -12.07
N PRO A 6 -12.66 -15.91 -12.35
CA PRO A 6 -11.65 -14.85 -12.50
C PRO A 6 -10.60 -14.84 -11.38
N ALA A 7 -11.04 -15.07 -10.14
CA ALA A 7 -10.19 -15.23 -8.95
C ALA A 7 -9.12 -16.34 -9.10
N GLN A 8 -9.50 -17.52 -9.62
CA GLN A 8 -8.55 -18.62 -9.83
C GLN A 8 -7.58 -18.33 -10.98
N ALA A 9 -8.04 -17.65 -12.03
CA ALA A 9 -7.17 -17.23 -13.12
C ALA A 9 -6.10 -16.24 -12.64
N ARG A 10 -6.50 -15.28 -11.80
CA ARG A 10 -5.59 -14.32 -11.16
C ARG A 10 -4.56 -15.02 -10.28
N LYS A 11 -4.99 -15.88 -9.35
CA LYS A 11 -4.10 -16.74 -8.55
C LYS A 11 -3.06 -17.43 -9.43
N THR A 12 -3.52 -18.11 -10.48
CA THR A 12 -2.62 -18.83 -11.40
C THR A 12 -1.58 -17.91 -12.06
N ARG A 13 -1.96 -16.68 -12.46
CA ARG A 13 -1.02 -15.70 -13.04
C ARG A 13 0.04 -15.27 -12.02
N SER A 14 -0.36 -14.96 -10.79
CA SER A 14 0.55 -14.58 -9.70
C SER A 14 1.54 -15.70 -9.41
N GLU A 15 1.06 -16.93 -9.26
CA GLU A 15 1.90 -18.09 -8.98
C GLU A 15 2.90 -18.38 -10.09
N GLN A 16 2.49 -18.28 -11.36
CA GLN A 16 3.40 -18.41 -12.50
C GLN A 16 4.48 -17.32 -12.50
N LEU A 17 4.14 -16.10 -12.07
CA LEU A 17 5.11 -15.01 -11.97
C LEU A 17 6.14 -15.27 -10.87
N LEU A 18 5.72 -15.80 -9.71
CA LEU A 18 6.59 -16.18 -8.60
C LEU A 18 7.53 -17.33 -8.97
N HIS A 19 7.00 -18.38 -9.61
CA HIS A 19 7.83 -19.50 -10.09
C HIS A 19 8.93 -19.03 -11.06
N ARG A 20 8.62 -18.11 -11.98
CA ARG A 20 9.62 -17.54 -12.89
C ARG A 20 10.72 -16.74 -12.18
N ARG A 21 10.47 -16.29 -10.95
CA ARG A 21 11.44 -15.61 -10.08
C ARG A 21 12.12 -16.56 -9.09
N GLY A 22 11.88 -17.87 -9.19
CA GLY A 22 12.45 -18.85 -8.27
C GLY A 22 11.85 -18.80 -6.87
N ILE A 23 10.68 -18.20 -6.70
CA ILE A 23 9.98 -18.12 -5.41
C ILE A 23 9.02 -19.30 -5.31
N ALA A 24 9.13 -20.04 -4.21
CA ALA A 24 8.20 -21.12 -3.89
C ALA A 24 6.78 -20.57 -3.67
N VAL A 25 5.79 -21.33 -4.12
CA VAL A 25 4.39 -20.97 -4.01
C VAL A 25 3.68 -22.02 -3.18
N ASP A 26 2.90 -21.59 -2.19
CA ASP A 26 1.93 -22.45 -1.53
C ASP A 26 0.64 -22.54 -2.37
N SER A 27 0.42 -23.71 -2.96
CA SER A 27 -0.76 -23.99 -3.77
C SER A 27 -2.06 -24.01 -2.95
N GLU A 28 -1.98 -24.17 -1.63
CA GLU A 28 -3.13 -24.19 -0.74
C GLU A 28 -3.61 -22.78 -0.37
N LEU A 29 -2.80 -21.74 -0.61
CA LEU A 29 -3.24 -20.35 -0.38
C LEU A 29 -4.49 -20.04 -1.21
N PRO A 30 -5.61 -19.63 -0.57
CA PRO A 30 -6.83 -19.38 -1.28
C PRO A 30 -6.68 -18.22 -2.27
N PRO A 31 -7.44 -18.20 -3.37
CA PRO A 31 -7.54 -17.01 -4.20
C PRO A 31 -8.25 -15.89 -3.43
N LEU A 32 -7.87 -14.64 -3.67
CA LEU A 32 -8.63 -13.49 -3.16
C LEU A 32 -10.04 -13.44 -3.77
N PRO A 33 -11.02 -12.78 -3.11
CA PRO A 33 -12.40 -12.65 -3.61
C PRO A 33 -12.50 -12.16 -5.06
N ASP A 34 -13.60 -12.51 -5.71
CA ASP A 34 -13.84 -12.12 -7.10
C ASP A 34 -14.13 -10.62 -7.24
N GLU A 35 -13.70 -10.03 -8.36
CA GLU A 35 -13.90 -8.61 -8.68
C GLU A 35 -15.38 -8.19 -8.70
N ARG A 36 -16.29 -9.14 -8.88
CA ARG A 36 -17.75 -8.91 -8.81
C ARG A 36 -18.28 -8.73 -7.39
N THR A 37 -17.49 -9.13 -6.40
CA THR A 37 -17.89 -9.17 -4.98
C THR A 37 -17.03 -8.30 -4.09
N VAL A 38 -15.84 -7.90 -4.57
CA VAL A 38 -14.95 -7.01 -3.82
C VAL A 38 -15.60 -5.64 -3.66
N ARG A 39 -15.40 -5.05 -2.49
CA ARG A 39 -15.63 -3.61 -2.26
C ARG A 39 -14.29 -2.91 -2.28
N LEU A 40 -14.24 -1.75 -2.91
CA LEU A 40 -13.09 -0.86 -2.81
C LEU A 40 -13.45 0.33 -1.93
N ARG A 41 -12.45 0.90 -1.28
CA ARG A 41 -12.52 2.25 -0.69
C ARG A 41 -12.90 3.26 -1.78
N LEU A 42 -13.56 4.35 -1.40
CA LEU A 42 -14.02 5.35 -2.37
C LEU A 42 -12.84 6.12 -2.98
N ASP A 43 -12.94 6.54 -4.25
CA ASP A 43 -11.86 7.26 -4.96
C ASP A 43 -11.31 8.42 -4.12
N ARG A 44 -12.22 9.25 -3.59
CA ARG A 44 -11.91 10.40 -2.73
C ARG A 44 -11.21 9.98 -1.44
N GLU A 45 -11.70 8.93 -0.79
CA GLU A 45 -11.14 8.42 0.47
C GLU A 45 -9.70 7.93 0.28
N VAL A 46 -9.43 7.23 -0.84
CA VAL A 46 -8.09 6.77 -1.20
C VAL A 46 -7.15 7.94 -1.48
N ALA A 47 -7.64 8.98 -2.16
CA ALA A 47 -6.87 10.19 -2.44
C ALA A 47 -6.53 10.99 -1.17
N GLU A 48 -7.50 11.18 -0.29
CA GLU A 48 -7.29 11.86 0.99
C GLU A 48 -6.30 11.09 1.87
N ARG A 49 -6.43 9.76 1.92
CA ARG A 49 -5.50 8.87 2.63
C ARG A 49 -4.09 8.94 2.05
N ALA A 50 -3.93 8.93 0.73
CA ALA A 50 -2.62 9.05 0.08
C ALA A 50 -1.90 10.33 0.51
N LEU A 51 -2.61 11.47 0.54
CA LEU A 51 -2.01 12.73 0.96
C LEU A 51 -1.73 12.79 2.48
N ALA A 52 -2.55 12.13 3.30
CA ALA A 52 -2.27 11.95 4.72
C ALA A 52 -0.98 11.16 4.96
N LEU A 53 -0.83 10.01 4.28
CA LEU A 53 0.38 9.18 4.34
C LEU A 53 1.62 9.95 3.88
N PHE A 54 1.48 10.83 2.88
CA PHE A 54 2.59 11.68 2.44
C PHE A 54 3.10 12.59 3.56
N ALA A 55 2.20 13.30 4.23
CA ALA A 55 2.59 14.22 5.31
C ALA A 55 3.30 13.50 6.46
N VAL A 56 2.80 12.31 6.81
CA VAL A 56 3.35 11.46 7.87
C VAL A 56 4.72 10.90 7.47
N ALA A 57 4.85 10.33 6.28
CA ALA A 57 6.11 9.79 5.79
C ALA A 57 7.18 10.89 5.63
N ALA A 58 6.80 12.04 5.09
CA ALA A 58 7.70 13.18 4.94
C ALA A 58 8.16 13.72 6.31
N ARG A 59 7.27 13.79 7.32
CA ARG A 59 7.65 14.16 8.69
C ARG A 59 8.67 13.17 9.26
N ALA A 60 8.45 11.87 9.06
CA ALA A 60 9.36 10.82 9.49
C ALA A 60 10.74 10.92 8.83
N GLU A 61 10.78 11.26 7.53
CA GLU A 61 12.01 11.48 6.76
C GLU A 61 12.75 12.78 7.16
N GLY A 62 12.09 13.72 7.83
CA GLY A 62 12.72 14.93 8.37
C GLY A 62 12.07 16.25 7.98
N LEU A 63 10.89 16.23 7.34
CA LEU A 63 10.09 17.43 7.15
C LEU A 63 9.77 18.06 8.51
N ASP A 64 9.85 19.38 8.56
CA ASP A 64 9.50 20.14 9.76
C ASP A 64 8.04 19.90 10.19
N GLN A 65 7.80 19.89 11.50
CA GLN A 65 6.49 19.59 12.09
C GLN A 65 5.41 20.56 11.57
N ILE A 66 5.71 21.86 11.60
CA ILE A 66 4.77 22.90 11.18
C ILE A 66 4.50 22.77 9.69
N ALA A 67 5.53 22.46 8.89
CA ALA A 67 5.37 22.23 7.46
C ALA A 67 4.47 21.03 7.13
N ALA A 68 4.62 19.91 7.85
CA ALA A 68 3.79 18.72 7.67
C ALA A 68 2.32 18.97 8.06
N ILE A 69 2.08 19.61 9.22
CA ILE A 69 0.73 19.97 9.67
C ILE A 69 0.09 20.96 8.70
N ARG A 70 0.82 22.01 8.28
CA ARG A 70 0.34 23.00 7.33
C ARG A 70 -0.03 22.38 5.98
N PHE A 71 0.75 21.40 5.50
CA PHE A 71 0.42 20.68 4.26
C PHE A 71 -0.99 20.07 4.33
N LEU A 72 -1.34 19.47 5.46
CA LEU A 72 -2.65 18.86 5.70
C LEU A 72 -3.75 19.90 5.89
N GLU A 73 -3.53 20.92 6.71
CA GLU A 73 -4.52 21.94 7.03
C GLU A 73 -4.92 22.78 5.80
N GLU A 74 -3.95 23.23 5.01
CA GLU A 74 -4.19 24.01 3.78
C GLU A 74 -5.01 23.23 2.74
N ARG A 75 -5.02 21.90 2.82
CA ARG A 75 -5.75 20.99 1.93
C ARG A 75 -7.01 20.41 2.58
N ALA A 76 -7.34 20.81 3.80
CA ALA A 76 -8.44 20.25 4.60
C ALA A 76 -8.37 18.72 4.83
N LEU A 77 -7.15 18.19 4.94
CA LEU A 77 -6.87 16.75 5.04
C LEU A 77 -6.56 16.25 6.45
N TRP A 78 -6.59 17.12 7.47
CA TRP A 78 -6.29 16.72 8.85
C TRP A 78 -7.15 15.53 9.31
N MET A 79 -8.44 15.52 8.94
CA MET A 79 -9.36 14.44 9.31
C MET A 79 -9.12 13.12 8.57
N ALA A 80 -8.26 13.08 7.55
CA ALA A 80 -7.86 11.85 6.86
C ALA A 80 -6.65 11.15 7.53
N THR A 81 -6.07 11.79 8.55
CA THR A 81 -5.04 11.18 9.40
C THR A 81 -5.67 10.33 10.49
N THR A 82 -4.99 9.25 10.86
CA THR A 82 -5.41 8.36 11.94
C THR A 82 -4.98 8.89 13.31
N ARG A 83 -5.40 8.22 14.38
CA ARG A 83 -5.05 8.64 15.74
C ARG A 83 -3.55 8.49 16.01
N GLU A 84 -2.96 7.40 15.54
CA GLU A 84 -1.52 7.16 15.66
C GLU A 84 -0.73 8.23 14.90
N GLU A 85 -1.16 8.55 13.69
CA GLU A 85 -0.54 9.58 12.86
C GLU A 85 -0.65 10.98 13.45
N GLN A 86 -1.81 11.35 14.01
CA GLN A 86 -1.97 12.63 14.69
C GLN A 86 -1.05 12.72 15.91
N THR A 87 -0.91 11.63 16.65
CA THR A 87 0.00 11.57 17.80
C THR A 87 1.44 11.84 17.35
N PHE A 88 1.88 11.16 16.29
CA PHE A 88 3.21 11.35 15.71
C PHE A 88 3.43 12.75 15.13
N LEU A 89 2.47 13.29 14.37
CA LEU A 89 2.57 14.62 13.76
C LEU A 89 2.60 15.74 14.81
N LEU A 90 1.91 15.56 15.94
CA LEU A 90 1.87 16.54 17.02
C LEU A 90 3.06 16.43 17.98
N ASP A 91 3.86 15.36 17.90
CA ASP A 91 5.11 15.26 18.66
C ASP A 91 6.19 16.18 18.07
N PRO A 92 6.70 17.16 18.85
CA PRO A 92 7.81 18.00 18.40
C PRO A 92 9.11 17.21 18.21
N GLU A 93 9.32 16.14 19.00
CA GLU A 93 10.54 15.34 19.03
C GLU A 93 10.20 13.83 19.01
N PRO A 94 9.59 13.32 17.92
CA PRO A 94 9.24 11.92 17.82
C PRO A 94 10.51 11.08 17.85
N ASP A 95 10.43 9.94 18.54
CA ASP A 95 11.56 9.06 18.71
C ASP A 95 11.98 8.38 17.39
N GLU A 96 13.16 7.76 17.41
CA GLU A 96 13.72 7.12 16.22
C GLU A 96 12.86 5.93 15.76
N GLN A 97 12.22 5.21 16.67
CA GLN A 97 11.40 4.05 16.34
C GLN A 97 10.13 4.49 15.59
N ASP A 98 9.46 5.53 16.06
CA ASP A 98 8.29 6.11 15.39
C ASP A 98 8.66 6.63 14.00
N ARG A 99 9.78 7.33 13.87
CA ARG A 99 10.28 7.78 12.55
C ARG A 99 10.55 6.61 11.62
N LEU A 100 11.21 5.56 12.11
CA LEU A 100 11.47 4.35 11.31
C LEU A 100 10.18 3.64 10.92
N GLN A 101 9.15 3.64 11.77
CA GLN A 101 7.85 3.07 11.45
C GLN A 101 7.13 3.89 10.37
N PHE A 102 7.04 5.21 10.56
CA PHE A 102 6.24 6.06 9.68
C PHE A 102 6.90 6.38 8.34
N VAL A 103 8.24 6.28 8.21
CA VAL A 103 8.90 6.48 6.90
C VAL A 103 8.50 5.40 5.88
N TRP A 104 8.19 4.19 6.34
CA TRP A 104 7.70 3.10 5.49
C TRP A 104 6.33 3.38 4.85
N ARG A 105 5.58 4.39 5.35
CA ARG A 105 4.34 4.84 4.72
C ARG A 105 4.53 5.36 3.30
N TYR A 106 5.76 5.65 2.86
CA TYR A 106 6.05 5.88 1.44
C TYR A 106 5.72 4.68 0.54
N GLU A 107 5.87 3.43 1.00
CA GLU A 107 5.48 2.24 0.22
C GLU A 107 3.97 2.07 0.14
N SER A 108 3.29 2.31 1.27
CA SER A 108 1.83 2.37 1.32
C SER A 108 1.28 3.45 0.38
N LEU A 109 1.89 4.65 0.40
CA LEU A 109 1.57 5.76 -0.49
C LEU A 109 1.82 5.42 -1.97
N TRP A 110 2.93 4.74 -2.28
CA TRP A 110 3.22 4.27 -3.63
C TRP A 110 2.08 3.41 -4.19
N VAL A 111 1.52 2.52 -3.36
CA VAL A 111 0.35 1.72 -3.73
C VAL A 111 -0.86 2.59 -3.99
N LEU A 112 -1.18 3.56 -3.12
CA LEU A 112 -2.38 4.39 -3.30
C LEU A 112 -2.26 5.31 -4.53
N LEU A 113 -1.09 5.90 -4.80
CA LEU A 113 -0.87 6.69 -6.01
C LEU A 113 -0.94 5.84 -7.28
N TRP A 114 -0.45 4.60 -7.22
CA TRP A 114 -0.71 3.61 -8.26
C TRP A 114 -2.17 3.17 -8.30
N ALA A 115 -2.94 3.16 -7.23
CA ALA A 115 -4.37 2.84 -7.35
C ALA A 115 -5.11 3.98 -8.09
N LEU A 116 -4.67 5.22 -7.89
CA LEU A 116 -5.31 6.45 -8.38
C LEU A 116 -4.90 6.90 -9.81
N GLY A 117 -4.05 6.16 -10.52
CA GLY A 117 -3.66 6.53 -11.89
C GLY A 117 -2.32 7.23 -12.04
N HIS A 118 -1.66 7.67 -10.96
CA HIS A 118 -0.48 8.54 -11.04
C HIS A 118 0.84 7.82 -11.34
N LEU A 119 0.86 6.50 -11.15
CA LEU A 119 1.99 5.63 -11.45
C LEU A 119 1.54 4.57 -12.43
N GLU A 120 2.36 4.23 -13.43
CA GLU A 120 1.98 3.23 -14.45
C GLU A 120 1.91 1.81 -13.87
N ASN A 121 2.88 1.44 -13.03
CA ASN A 121 2.99 0.12 -12.40
C ASN A 121 3.65 0.24 -11.00
N LEU A 122 3.43 -0.76 -10.14
CA LEU A 122 4.02 -0.82 -8.78
C LEU A 122 5.50 -1.23 -8.76
N GLY A 123 5.99 -1.86 -9.83
CA GLY A 123 7.27 -2.54 -9.84
C GLY A 123 7.32 -3.77 -8.93
N TRP A 124 8.47 -4.45 -8.92
CA TRP A 124 8.74 -5.58 -8.01
C TRP A 124 9.07 -5.05 -6.60
N PRO A 125 8.53 -5.64 -5.51
CA PRO A 125 8.76 -5.15 -4.15
C PRO A 125 10.11 -5.64 -3.58
N GLY A 126 11.20 -5.29 -4.26
CA GLY A 126 12.58 -5.61 -3.87
C GLY A 126 13.47 -4.40 -3.60
N SER A 127 12.97 -3.20 -3.89
CA SER A 127 13.67 -1.95 -3.70
C SER A 127 12.67 -0.87 -3.33
N ILE A 128 13.09 0.07 -2.49
CA ILE A 128 12.26 1.19 -2.05
C ILE A 128 11.69 1.97 -3.23
N CYS A 129 10.53 2.57 -3.03
CA CYS A 129 9.84 3.38 -4.00
C CYS A 129 10.60 4.67 -4.31
N ASP A 130 10.24 5.31 -5.42
CA ASP A 130 10.83 6.58 -5.83
C ASP A 130 10.23 7.72 -5.00
N ILE A 131 10.89 8.03 -3.88
CA ILE A 131 10.46 9.08 -2.93
C ILE A 131 10.40 10.46 -3.61
N GLU A 132 11.34 10.76 -4.52
CA GLU A 132 11.32 12.03 -5.26
C GLU A 132 10.07 12.14 -6.13
N ARG A 133 9.68 11.06 -6.81
CA ARG A 133 8.47 11.01 -7.62
C ARG A 133 7.20 11.12 -6.78
N VAL A 134 7.13 10.42 -5.65
CA VAL A 134 6.00 10.52 -4.71
C VAL A 134 5.84 11.95 -4.20
N THR A 135 6.95 12.54 -3.77
CA THR A 135 7.01 13.93 -3.29
C THR A 135 6.56 14.90 -4.38
N LEU A 136 7.02 14.71 -5.62
CA LEU A 136 6.61 15.53 -6.75
C LEU A 136 5.10 15.47 -6.98
N ILE A 137 4.52 14.27 -6.98
CA ILE A 137 3.08 14.07 -7.17
C ILE A 137 2.30 14.75 -6.04
N ALA A 138 2.66 14.51 -4.78
CA ALA A 138 1.94 15.02 -3.62
C ALA A 138 2.01 16.56 -3.49
N TRP A 139 3.15 17.18 -3.79
CA TRP A 139 3.31 18.64 -3.67
C TRP A 139 2.81 19.43 -4.87
N ARG A 140 3.02 18.92 -6.09
CA ARG A 140 2.77 19.70 -7.31
C ARG A 140 1.41 19.45 -7.95
N THR A 141 0.76 18.35 -7.61
CA THR A 141 -0.58 18.09 -8.12
C THR A 141 -1.59 18.86 -7.28
N PRO A 142 -2.45 19.70 -7.89
CA PRO A 142 -3.50 20.40 -7.16
C PRO A 142 -4.39 19.41 -6.40
N VAL A 143 -4.89 19.80 -5.23
CA VAL A 143 -5.74 18.93 -4.41
C VAL A 143 -7.03 18.56 -5.16
N GLU A 144 -7.54 19.47 -5.99
CA GLU A 144 -8.71 19.24 -6.85
C GLU A 144 -8.43 18.09 -7.84
N VAL A 145 -7.21 18.00 -8.38
CA VAL A 145 -6.82 16.94 -9.30
C VAL A 145 -6.59 15.62 -8.56
N LEU A 146 -5.94 15.66 -7.39
CA LEU A 146 -5.68 14.44 -6.62
C LEU A 146 -6.94 13.85 -5.98
N VAL A 147 -7.83 14.70 -5.46
CA VAL A 147 -8.94 14.30 -4.60
C VAL A 147 -10.29 14.40 -5.31
N GLU A 148 -10.60 15.55 -5.93
CA GLU A 148 -11.92 15.75 -6.54
C GLU A 148 -12.07 15.04 -7.89
N MET A 149 -10.98 14.92 -8.63
CA MET A 149 -10.91 14.20 -9.91
C MET A 149 -10.31 12.80 -9.77
N ALA A 150 -10.15 12.31 -8.54
CA ALA A 150 -9.64 10.97 -8.25
C ALA A 150 -10.47 9.91 -8.98
N ALA A 151 -9.77 8.95 -9.60
CA ALA A 151 -10.40 7.79 -10.21
C ALA A 151 -9.52 6.57 -9.98
N LEU A 152 -10.04 5.58 -9.27
CA LEU A 152 -9.34 4.33 -9.08
C LEU A 152 -9.21 3.55 -10.39
N ARG A 153 -8.12 2.79 -10.48
CA ARG A 153 -7.98 1.66 -11.40
C ARG A 153 -9.12 0.67 -11.21
N SER A 154 -9.31 -0.17 -12.22
CA SER A 154 -10.34 -1.20 -12.15
C SER A 154 -10.12 -2.16 -10.98
N ALA A 155 -11.21 -2.70 -10.42
CA ALA A 155 -11.13 -3.70 -9.36
C ALA A 155 -10.30 -4.92 -9.76
N GLY A 156 -10.32 -5.32 -11.03
CA GLY A 156 -9.49 -6.40 -11.57
C GLY A 156 -7.99 -6.10 -11.48
N GLU A 157 -7.56 -4.90 -11.85
CA GLU A 157 -6.15 -4.49 -11.74
C GLU A 157 -5.69 -4.40 -10.29
N ILE A 158 -6.51 -3.80 -9.41
CA ILE A 158 -6.20 -3.70 -7.97
C ILE A 158 -6.10 -5.09 -7.35
N LEU A 159 -7.03 -6.00 -7.67
CA LEU A 159 -6.98 -7.36 -7.17
C LEU A 159 -5.79 -8.14 -7.73
N ASP A 160 -5.41 -7.95 -8.99
CA ASP A 160 -4.21 -8.58 -9.57
C ASP A 160 -2.93 -8.18 -8.79
N ALA A 161 -2.82 -6.91 -8.38
CA ALA A 161 -1.74 -6.46 -7.50
C ALA A 161 -1.84 -7.01 -6.06
N ALA A 162 -3.05 -7.02 -5.48
CA ALA A 162 -3.30 -7.57 -4.15
C ALA A 162 -2.95 -9.05 -4.07
N ASP A 163 -3.34 -9.84 -5.07
CA ASP A 163 -3.13 -11.29 -5.12
C ASP A 163 -1.65 -11.66 -5.27
N LEU A 164 -0.90 -10.90 -6.07
CA LEU A 164 0.55 -11.04 -6.17
C LEU A 164 1.24 -10.66 -4.86
N THR A 165 0.86 -9.52 -4.27
CA THR A 165 1.47 -9.02 -3.03
C THR A 165 1.19 -9.93 -1.85
N TYR A 166 -0.03 -10.44 -1.73
CA TYR A 166 -0.43 -11.46 -0.74
C TYR A 166 0.49 -12.68 -0.79
N ARG A 167 0.77 -13.19 -1.99
CA ARG A 167 1.65 -14.37 -2.18
C ARG A 167 3.13 -14.05 -1.94
N CYS A 168 3.59 -12.86 -2.34
CA CYS A 168 4.93 -12.39 -1.97
C CYS A 168 5.07 -12.29 -0.44
N HIS A 169 4.05 -11.79 0.25
CA HIS A 169 4.07 -11.63 1.69
C HIS A 169 4.13 -12.99 2.39
N TRP A 170 3.30 -13.94 1.94
CA TRP A 170 3.40 -15.32 2.43
C TRP A 170 4.82 -15.88 2.25
N ALA A 171 5.42 -15.73 1.08
CA ALA A 171 6.77 -16.24 0.81
C ALA A 171 7.84 -15.59 1.69
N ALA A 172 7.72 -14.28 1.95
CA ALA A 172 8.62 -13.56 2.85
C ALA A 172 8.46 -13.99 4.32
N VAL A 173 7.23 -14.23 4.78
CA VAL A 173 6.94 -14.74 6.13
C VAL A 173 7.44 -16.17 6.30
N ASP A 174 7.20 -17.03 5.31
CA ASP A 174 7.64 -18.42 5.30
C ASP A 174 9.17 -18.54 5.37
N ALA A 175 9.90 -17.75 4.56
CA ALA A 175 11.37 -17.66 4.64
C ALA A 175 11.85 -17.20 6.04
N ARG A 176 11.23 -16.14 6.59
CA ARG A 176 11.54 -15.66 7.95
C ARG A 176 11.32 -16.75 9.01
N LEU A 177 10.23 -17.52 8.93
CA LEU A 177 9.94 -18.62 9.86
C LEU A 177 10.97 -19.75 9.77
N ARG A 178 11.62 -19.91 8.62
CA ARG A 178 12.74 -20.85 8.42
C ARG A 178 14.12 -20.27 8.75
N GLY A 179 14.19 -18.97 9.09
CA GLY A 179 15.46 -18.27 9.32
C GLY A 179 16.25 -18.02 8.03
N GLU A 180 15.54 -17.90 6.90
CA GLU A 180 16.09 -17.65 5.56
C GLU A 180 15.83 -16.20 5.13
N ASP A 181 16.64 -15.69 4.21
CA ASP A 181 16.39 -14.39 3.57
C ASP A 181 15.16 -14.47 2.66
N PRO A 182 14.38 -13.37 2.50
CA PRO A 182 13.24 -13.36 1.59
C PRO A 182 13.64 -13.74 0.16
N PRO A 183 12.90 -14.65 -0.51
CA PRO A 183 13.31 -15.20 -1.79
C PRO A 183 13.05 -14.24 -2.94
N GLY A 184 13.78 -14.42 -4.05
CA GLY A 184 13.53 -13.70 -5.32
C GLY A 184 13.61 -12.18 -5.21
N ASP A 185 14.63 -11.69 -4.49
CA ASP A 185 14.91 -10.27 -4.27
C ASP A 185 13.72 -9.52 -3.66
N LEU A 186 12.94 -10.17 -2.78
CA LEU A 186 11.90 -9.51 -2.01
C LEU A 186 12.51 -8.72 -0.86
N ASP A 187 11.94 -7.57 -0.55
CA ASP A 187 12.15 -6.90 0.73
C ASP A 187 10.89 -7.10 1.58
N ALA A 188 11.04 -7.72 2.75
CA ALA A 188 9.92 -8.09 3.60
C ALA A 188 9.13 -6.88 4.11
N SER A 189 9.81 -5.75 4.40
CA SER A 189 9.17 -4.52 4.88
C SER A 189 8.37 -3.85 3.78
N ILE A 190 8.93 -3.80 2.56
CA ILE A 190 8.22 -3.26 1.39
C ILE A 190 6.97 -4.10 1.09
N VAL A 191 7.12 -5.42 1.06
CA VAL A 191 6.00 -6.34 0.81
C VAL A 191 4.91 -6.17 1.86
N TYR A 192 5.29 -6.04 3.14
CA TYR A 192 4.36 -5.81 4.24
C TYR A 192 3.53 -4.54 4.02
N GLU A 193 4.17 -3.38 3.80
CA GLU A 193 3.47 -2.11 3.61
C GLU A 193 2.55 -2.13 2.38
N ARG A 194 3.00 -2.74 1.29
CA ARG A 194 2.16 -2.88 0.09
C ARG A 194 0.96 -3.80 0.35
N HIS A 195 1.13 -4.89 1.10
CA HIS A 195 0.02 -5.76 1.49
C HIS A 195 -0.98 -5.00 2.36
N TYR A 196 -0.49 -4.25 3.33
CA TYR A 196 -1.29 -3.44 4.24
C TYR A 196 -2.16 -2.43 3.49
N ALA A 197 -1.57 -1.65 2.57
CA ALA A 197 -2.29 -0.69 1.76
C ALA A 197 -3.33 -1.35 0.84
N LEU A 198 -3.02 -2.51 0.25
CA LEU A 198 -3.95 -3.26 -0.61
C LEU A 198 -5.11 -3.87 0.18
N ASN A 199 -4.88 -4.33 1.41
CA ASN A 199 -5.95 -4.82 2.29
C ASN A 199 -6.89 -3.68 2.68
N TRP A 200 -6.36 -2.51 3.03
CA TRP A 200 -7.19 -1.34 3.31
C TRP A 200 -8.00 -0.91 2.07
N LEU A 201 -7.34 -0.81 0.92
CA LEU A 201 -7.96 -0.40 -0.35
C LEU A 201 -9.10 -1.34 -0.79
N THR A 202 -8.97 -2.65 -0.51
CA THR A 202 -9.96 -3.68 -0.87
C THR A 202 -10.99 -3.97 0.23
N CYS A 203 -11.08 -3.09 1.24
CA CYS A 203 -11.96 -3.25 2.40
C CYS A 203 -11.85 -4.65 3.03
N HIS A 204 -10.64 -5.21 3.09
CA HIS A 204 -10.40 -6.49 3.72
C HIS A 204 -10.83 -6.40 5.19
N LEU A 205 -11.76 -7.28 5.59
CA LEU A 205 -12.40 -7.29 6.91
C LEU A 205 -13.09 -5.97 7.32
N ASP A 206 -13.33 -5.04 6.38
CA ASP A 206 -13.89 -3.70 6.61
C ASP A 206 -13.14 -2.92 7.73
N GLN A 207 -11.83 -3.16 7.86
CA GLN A 207 -10.97 -2.55 8.87
C GLN A 207 -10.54 -1.14 8.48
N GLU A 208 -10.42 -0.28 9.49
CA GLU A 208 -9.84 1.06 9.36
C GLU A 208 -8.31 0.99 9.35
N TRP A 209 -7.66 2.07 8.93
CA TRP A 209 -6.23 2.04 8.59
C TRP A 209 -5.36 1.47 9.71
N ASP A 210 -5.47 1.97 10.94
CA ASP A 210 -4.63 1.52 12.07
C ASP A 210 -4.87 0.04 12.46
N ASP A 211 -5.99 -0.56 12.04
CA ASP A 211 -6.44 -1.89 12.45
C ASP A 211 -6.17 -2.99 11.40
N ILE A 212 -5.55 -2.66 10.27
CA ILE A 212 -5.42 -3.60 9.13
C ILE A 212 -4.61 -4.84 9.50
N SER A 213 -5.23 -6.01 9.32
CA SER A 213 -4.58 -7.31 9.44
C SER A 213 -3.89 -7.69 8.12
N THR A 214 -2.71 -8.30 8.23
CA THR A 214 -1.93 -8.82 7.08
C THR A 214 -1.51 -10.27 7.28
N ASP A 215 -2.24 -11.01 8.10
CA ASP A 215 -1.96 -12.41 8.41
C ASP A 215 -1.92 -13.25 7.13
N VAL A 216 -0.78 -13.91 6.91
CA VAL A 216 -0.51 -14.81 5.77
C VAL A 216 0.06 -16.12 6.27
#